data_AF-A0A0G0RC98-F1
#
_entry.id   AF-A0A0G0RC98-F1
#
_cell.length_a   1.000
_cell.length_b   1.000
_cell.length_c   1.000
_cell.angle_alpha   90.00
_cell.angle_beta   90.00
_cell.angle_gamma   90.00
#
_symmetry.space_group_name_H-M   'P 1'
#
loop_
_entity.id
_entity.type
_entity.pdbx_description
1 polymer ?
#
loop_
_entity_poly.entity_id
_entity_poly.type
_entity_poly.pdbx_seq_one_letter_code
_entity_poly.pdbx_strand_id
1 'polypeptide(L)'
;MISRREKVQEKRMAKSGIVFLLTSILLLALLIIVGIPTLGKIASMVNNKPVVQQDDKTPPTPPQFDDLPRYTKEDKVTINGRAPAGSILKIFRNDKKVREIKIDDTSLFTAEIPLEQKLNSIYATSTDERGNESGDSRTSIVNYIAQPPSLEITRPQDKQTFYGDDKDLRVEGKTDNSDVSIKVNDRIAIVAGNGVYSQNIILSEGENSITVVATDLAQNTTEKKISVTYSP
;
A
#
# COMPACT_ATOMS: atom_id res chain seq x y z
N MET A 1 67.17 -49.77 -75.96
CA MET A 1 67.50 -50.57 -74.75
C MET A 1 67.44 -49.64 -73.55
N ILE A 2 66.51 -49.88 -72.61
CA ILE A 2 66.33 -49.04 -71.41
C ILE A 2 67.51 -49.27 -70.46
N SER A 3 68.13 -48.20 -69.96
CA SER A 3 69.36 -48.23 -69.17
C SER A 3 69.11 -48.77 -67.75
N ARG A 4 70.08 -49.51 -67.19
CA ARG A 4 70.01 -50.05 -65.80
C ARG A 4 69.77 -48.95 -64.75
N ARG A 5 70.18 -47.70 -65.04
CA ARG A 5 69.92 -46.52 -64.20
C ARG A 5 68.46 -46.08 -64.23
N GLU A 6 67.79 -46.12 -65.38
CA GLU A 6 66.38 -45.77 -65.54
C GLU A 6 65.48 -46.74 -64.76
N LYS A 7 65.73 -48.05 -64.85
CA LYS A 7 64.97 -49.05 -64.06
C LYS A 7 65.12 -48.88 -62.54
N VAL A 8 66.26 -48.35 -62.07
CA VAL A 8 66.49 -48.07 -60.65
C VAL A 8 65.80 -46.77 -60.22
N GLN A 9 65.81 -45.74 -61.08
CA GLN A 9 65.08 -44.50 -60.85
C GLN A 9 63.56 -44.72 -60.88
N GLU A 10 63.04 -45.50 -61.83
CA GLU A 10 61.63 -45.88 -61.93
C GLU A 10 61.15 -46.60 -60.66
N LYS A 11 61.93 -47.56 -60.14
CA LYS A 11 61.64 -48.22 -58.86
C LYS A 11 61.70 -47.26 -57.66
N ARG A 12 62.62 -46.29 -57.65
CA ARG A 12 62.71 -45.27 -56.58
C ARG A 12 61.54 -44.29 -56.64
N MET A 13 61.16 -43.84 -57.83
CA MET A 13 60.03 -42.94 -58.06
C MET A 13 58.70 -43.64 -57.73
N ALA A 14 58.53 -44.90 -58.13
CA ALA A 14 57.37 -45.70 -57.74
C ALA A 14 57.27 -45.89 -56.21
N LYS A 15 58.40 -46.21 -55.55
CA LYS A 15 58.45 -46.34 -54.09
C LYS A 15 58.16 -45.00 -53.39
N SER A 16 58.70 -43.90 -53.89
CA SER A 16 58.44 -42.56 -53.36
C SER A 16 56.98 -42.14 -53.58
N GLY A 17 56.40 -42.42 -54.74
CA GLY A 17 55.00 -42.13 -55.05
C GLY A 17 54.04 -42.88 -54.13
N ILE A 18 54.31 -44.15 -53.83
CA ILE A 18 53.53 -44.94 -52.87
C ILE A 18 53.64 -44.33 -51.46
N VAL A 19 54.83 -43.89 -51.04
CA VAL A 19 55.01 -43.24 -49.74
C VAL A 19 54.24 -41.91 -49.67
N PHE A 20 54.23 -41.10 -50.73
CA PHE A 20 53.43 -39.88 -50.79
C PHE A 20 51.92 -40.17 -50.73
N LEU A 21 51.45 -41.22 -51.41
CA LEU A 21 50.06 -41.63 -51.36
C LEU A 21 49.65 -42.08 -49.95
N LEU A 22 50.46 -42.91 -49.30
CA LEU A 22 50.20 -43.38 -47.94
C LEU A 22 50.24 -42.24 -46.92
N THR A 23 51.19 -41.32 -47.03
CA THR A 23 51.27 -40.15 -46.15
C THR A 23 50.09 -39.19 -46.36
N SER A 24 49.64 -38.99 -47.60
CA SER A 24 48.44 -38.20 -47.88
C SER A 24 47.17 -38.84 -47.32
N ILE A 25 47.02 -40.16 -47.44
CA ILE A 25 45.89 -40.90 -46.86
C ILE A 25 45.91 -40.81 -45.33
N LEU A 26 47.09 -40.94 -44.71
CA LEU A 26 47.26 -40.83 -43.27
C LEU A 26 46.90 -39.42 -42.77
N LEU A 27 47.34 -38.37 -43.46
CA LEU A 27 47.00 -36.98 -43.16
C LEU A 27 45.49 -36.71 -43.30
N LEU A 28 44.86 -37.25 -44.34
CA LEU A 28 43.42 -37.13 -44.53
C LEU A 28 42.65 -37.85 -43.42
N ALA A 29 43.07 -39.07 -43.05
CA ALA A 29 42.48 -39.81 -41.95
C ALA A 29 42.64 -39.07 -40.61
N LEU A 30 43.81 -38.46 -40.36
CA LEU A 30 44.05 -37.63 -39.18
C LEU A 30 43.14 -36.39 -39.16
N LEU A 31 42.95 -35.72 -40.30
CA LEU A 31 42.03 -34.59 -40.43
C LEU A 31 40.58 -34.98 -40.15
N ILE A 32 40.14 -36.16 -40.59
CA ILE A 32 38.79 -36.64 -40.35
C ILE A 32 38.62 -37.03 -38.87
N ILE A 33 39.56 -37.80 -38.31
CA ILE A 33 39.49 -38.33 -36.94
C ILE A 33 39.68 -37.23 -35.89
N VAL A 34 40.55 -36.26 -36.14
CA VAL A 34 40.85 -35.18 -35.18
C VAL A 34 40.09 -33.91 -35.51
N GLY A 35 40.01 -33.53 -36.79
CA GLY A 35 39.40 -32.27 -37.23
C GLY A 35 37.89 -32.20 -37.02
N ILE A 36 37.14 -33.23 -37.43
CA ILE A 36 35.67 -33.23 -37.27
C ILE A 36 35.24 -33.13 -35.79
N PRO A 37 35.76 -33.94 -34.85
CA PRO A 37 35.36 -33.82 -33.45
C PRO A 37 35.87 -32.53 -32.78
N THR A 38 37.00 -31.96 -33.22
CA THR A 38 37.48 -30.68 -32.69
C THR A 38 36.61 -29.51 -33.14
N LEU A 39 36.12 -29.51 -34.39
CA LEU A 39 35.14 -28.53 -34.88
C LEU A 39 33.84 -28.55 -34.07
N GLY A 40 33.34 -29.74 -33.72
CA GLY A 40 32.16 -29.87 -32.85
C GLY A 40 32.38 -29.29 -31.45
N LYS A 41 33.56 -29.49 -30.85
CA LYS A 41 33.92 -28.89 -29.56
C LYS A 41 33.99 -27.36 -29.63
N ILE A 42 34.58 -26.80 -30.69
CA ILE A 42 34.63 -25.36 -30.92
C ILE A 42 33.22 -24.78 -31.11
N ALA A 43 32.35 -25.46 -31.88
CA ALA A 43 30.96 -25.05 -32.06
C ALA A 43 30.18 -25.06 -30.73
N SER A 44 30.40 -26.07 -29.87
CA SER A 44 29.79 -26.11 -28.54
C SER A 44 30.29 -24.99 -27.62
N MET A 45 31.53 -24.53 -27.76
CA MET A 45 32.06 -23.38 -27.01
C MET A 45 31.46 -22.05 -27.50
N VAL A 46 31.17 -21.91 -28.80
CA VAL A 46 30.51 -20.72 -29.36
C VAL A 46 29.03 -20.66 -28.99
N ASN A 47 28.36 -21.81 -28.85
CA ASN A 47 26.96 -21.88 -28.46
C ASN A 47 26.74 -21.79 -26.94
N ASN A 48 27.82 -21.83 -26.15
CA ASN A 48 27.78 -21.57 -24.71
C ASN A 48 27.90 -20.07 -24.45
N LYS A 49 26.96 -19.28 -25.00
CA LYS A 49 26.72 -17.95 -24.43
C LYS A 49 26.33 -18.19 -22.98
N PRO A 50 27.02 -17.61 -21.97
CA PRO A 50 26.43 -17.57 -20.65
C PRO A 50 25.05 -16.93 -20.85
N VAL A 51 23.99 -17.61 -20.40
CA VAL A 51 22.72 -16.93 -20.20
C VAL A 51 23.04 -15.85 -19.18
N VAL A 52 23.27 -14.63 -19.67
CA VAL A 52 23.37 -13.47 -18.81
C VAL A 52 22.01 -13.40 -18.14
N GLN A 53 21.94 -13.85 -16.88
CA GLN A 53 20.81 -13.56 -16.03
C GLN A 53 20.80 -12.05 -15.94
N GLN A 54 19.96 -11.42 -16.77
CA GLN A 54 19.82 -9.99 -16.79
C GLN A 54 19.24 -9.64 -15.43
N ASP A 55 20.09 -9.06 -14.58
CA ASP A 55 19.74 -8.56 -13.26
C ASP A 55 18.66 -7.50 -13.49
N ASP A 56 17.41 -7.92 -13.36
CA ASP A 56 16.27 -7.06 -13.59
C ASP A 56 16.16 -6.12 -12.41
N LYS A 57 16.34 -4.84 -12.72
CA LYS A 57 16.30 -3.73 -11.77
C LYS A 57 15.04 -2.89 -11.92
N THR A 58 14.06 -3.37 -12.70
CA THR A 58 12.82 -2.63 -12.89
C THR A 58 11.95 -2.79 -11.66
N PRO A 59 11.61 -1.68 -10.95
CA PRO A 59 10.72 -1.78 -9.81
C PRO A 59 9.30 -2.17 -10.25
N PRO A 60 8.57 -2.92 -9.41
CA PRO A 60 7.16 -3.14 -9.63
C PRO A 60 6.38 -1.82 -9.49
N THR A 61 5.15 -1.78 -10.02
CA THR A 61 4.28 -0.60 -9.84
C THR A 61 3.88 -0.45 -8.36
N PRO A 62 3.79 0.79 -7.84
CA PRO A 62 3.30 1.02 -6.48
C PRO A 62 1.90 0.43 -6.27
N PRO A 63 1.60 -0.10 -5.08
CA PRO A 63 0.28 -0.59 -4.75
C PRO A 63 -0.73 0.56 -4.71
N GLN A 64 -1.99 0.23 -4.90
CA GLN A 64 -3.11 1.15 -4.82
C GLN A 64 -4.17 0.58 -3.89
N PHE A 65 -4.76 1.42 -3.06
CA PHE A 65 -5.88 1.01 -2.22
C PHE A 65 -6.98 2.06 -2.22
N ASP A 66 -8.18 1.59 -1.90
CA ASP A 66 -9.41 2.37 -1.87
C ASP A 66 -9.29 3.54 -0.89
N ASP A 67 -10.14 4.55 -1.08
CA ASP A 67 -10.18 5.70 -0.19
C ASP A 67 -10.58 5.27 1.23
N LEU A 68 -9.78 5.70 2.20
CA LEU A 68 -10.03 5.45 3.62
C LEU A 68 -10.85 6.60 4.23
N PRO A 69 -11.64 6.32 5.29
CA PRO A 69 -12.34 7.37 6.01
C PRO A 69 -11.35 8.37 6.62
N ARG A 70 -11.67 9.66 6.58
CA ARG A 70 -10.83 10.71 7.19
C ARG A 70 -10.87 10.69 8.72
N TYR A 71 -11.98 10.24 9.30
CA TYR A 71 -12.21 10.15 10.73
C TYR A 71 -12.86 8.81 11.06
N THR A 72 -12.48 8.20 12.19
CA THR A 72 -13.09 6.96 12.66
C THR A 72 -13.02 6.90 14.19
N LYS A 73 -13.97 6.19 14.78
CA LYS A 73 -13.97 5.80 16.20
C LYS A 73 -13.49 4.36 16.44
N GLU A 74 -13.31 3.61 15.36
CA GLU A 74 -12.77 2.25 15.40
C GLU A 74 -11.25 2.31 15.55
N ASP A 75 -10.69 1.42 16.36
CA ASP A 75 -9.24 1.31 16.61
C ASP A 75 -8.47 0.63 15.48
N LYS A 76 -9.15 0.31 14.39
CA LYS A 76 -8.59 -0.29 13.17
C LYS A 76 -9.36 0.16 11.93
N VAL A 77 -8.68 0.09 10.78
CA VAL A 77 -9.29 0.33 9.47
C VAL A 77 -9.00 -0.85 8.54
N THR A 78 -10.03 -1.25 7.77
CA THR A 78 -9.88 -2.25 6.71
C THR A 78 -9.48 -1.55 5.42
N ILE A 79 -8.39 -2.01 4.82
CA ILE A 79 -7.86 -1.51 3.56
C ILE A 79 -8.07 -2.58 2.50
N ASN A 80 -8.73 -2.20 1.42
CA ASN A 80 -8.84 -3.02 0.22
C ASN A 80 -8.06 -2.37 -0.91
N GLY A 81 -7.43 -3.17 -1.75
CA GLY A 81 -6.62 -2.62 -2.83
C GLY A 81 -6.07 -3.64 -3.80
N ARG A 82 -5.16 -3.14 -4.63
CA ARG A 82 -4.43 -3.87 -5.65
C ARG A 82 -2.95 -3.68 -5.50
N ALA A 83 -2.20 -4.75 -5.75
CA ALA A 83 -0.76 -4.74 -5.78
C ALA A 83 -0.29 -5.75 -6.84
N PRO A 84 0.93 -5.62 -7.37
CA PRO A 84 1.43 -6.55 -8.40
C PRO A 84 1.42 -8.01 -7.90
N ALA A 85 0.84 -8.91 -8.69
CA ALA A 85 0.85 -10.36 -8.41
C ALA A 85 2.27 -10.87 -8.17
N GLY A 86 2.42 -11.78 -7.20
CA GLY A 86 3.72 -12.32 -6.83
C GLY A 86 4.64 -11.34 -6.10
N SER A 87 4.25 -10.08 -5.88
CA SER A 87 5.03 -9.15 -5.04
C SER A 87 4.73 -9.33 -3.54
N ILE A 88 5.64 -8.82 -2.70
CA ILE A 88 5.43 -8.66 -1.27
C ILE A 88 4.96 -7.22 -1.04
N LEU A 89 3.72 -7.05 -0.58
CA LEU A 89 3.16 -5.79 -0.13
C LEU A 89 3.59 -5.50 1.30
N LYS A 90 4.17 -4.33 1.56
CA LYS A 90 4.47 -3.82 2.90
C LYS A 90 3.58 -2.62 3.16
N ILE A 91 2.80 -2.64 4.25
CA ILE A 91 1.93 -1.53 4.63
C ILE A 91 2.55 -0.84 5.85
N PHE A 92 2.62 0.48 5.77
CA PHE A 92 3.20 1.35 6.78
C PHE A 92 2.10 2.21 7.40
N ARG A 93 2.23 2.44 8.71
CA ARG A 93 1.44 3.41 9.47
C ARG A 93 2.41 4.26 10.28
N ASN A 94 2.41 5.57 10.07
CA ASN A 94 3.36 6.51 10.70
C ASN A 94 4.81 6.04 10.52
N ASP A 95 5.18 5.74 9.26
CA ASP A 95 6.51 5.25 8.82
C ASP A 95 6.94 3.89 9.40
N LYS A 96 6.11 3.25 10.23
CA LYS A 96 6.36 1.93 10.78
C LYS A 96 5.64 0.87 9.97
N LYS A 97 6.35 -0.16 9.52
CA LYS A 97 5.74 -1.34 8.88
C LYS A 97 4.82 -2.05 9.88
N VAL A 98 3.54 -2.13 9.54
CA VAL A 98 2.48 -2.75 10.37
C VAL A 98 1.98 -4.06 9.79
N ARG A 99 2.10 -4.25 8.48
CA ARG A 99 1.74 -5.50 7.78
C ARG A 99 2.69 -5.80 6.64
N GLU A 100 2.77 -7.08 6.32
CA GLU A 100 3.46 -7.63 5.16
C GLU A 100 2.62 -8.78 4.60
N ILE A 101 2.36 -8.77 3.30
CA ILE A 101 1.44 -9.71 2.63
C ILE A 101 2.05 -10.12 1.29
N LYS A 102 2.12 -11.42 0.99
CA LYS A 102 2.44 -11.90 -0.36
C LYS A 102 1.17 -11.82 -1.20
N ILE A 103 1.25 -11.13 -2.34
CA ILE A 103 0.12 -10.93 -3.24
C ILE A 103 -0.01 -12.12 -4.18
N ASP A 104 -1.22 -12.67 -4.24
CA ASP A 104 -1.54 -13.79 -5.11
C ASP A 104 -1.78 -13.34 -6.57
N ASP A 105 -2.10 -14.29 -7.43
CA ASP A 105 -2.32 -14.04 -8.86
C ASP A 105 -3.56 -13.17 -9.14
N THR A 106 -4.45 -12.97 -8.15
CA THR A 106 -5.62 -12.09 -8.29
C THR A 106 -5.25 -10.62 -8.24
N SER A 107 -4.04 -10.29 -7.75
CA SER A 107 -3.57 -8.91 -7.54
C SER A 107 -4.46 -8.08 -6.59
N LEU A 108 -5.34 -8.71 -5.82
CA LEU A 108 -6.20 -8.07 -4.83
C LEU A 108 -5.67 -8.34 -3.42
N PHE A 109 -5.92 -7.41 -2.50
CA PHE A 109 -5.66 -7.65 -1.08
C PHE A 109 -6.69 -6.97 -0.18
N THR A 110 -6.87 -7.55 1.00
CA THR A 110 -7.58 -6.97 2.12
C THR A 110 -6.70 -7.07 3.36
N ALA A 111 -6.56 -5.97 4.10
CA ALA A 111 -5.74 -5.92 5.31
C ALA A 111 -6.40 -5.07 6.39
N GLU A 112 -6.41 -5.56 7.63
CA GLU A 112 -6.78 -4.76 8.79
C GLU A 112 -5.55 -4.10 9.40
N ILE A 113 -5.58 -2.77 9.45
CA ILE A 113 -4.51 -1.93 10.01
C ILE A 113 -4.98 -1.35 11.35
N PRO A 114 -4.33 -1.71 12.47
CA PRO A 114 -4.61 -1.06 13.76
C PRO A 114 -4.19 0.40 13.71
N LEU A 115 -4.95 1.29 14.34
CA LEU A 115 -4.71 2.73 14.38
C LEU A 115 -4.14 3.14 15.75
N GLU A 116 -3.30 4.17 15.74
CA GLU A 116 -2.91 4.91 16.93
C GLU A 116 -3.82 6.11 17.12
N GLN A 117 -3.94 6.60 18.35
CA GLN A 117 -4.75 7.80 18.63
C GLN A 117 -4.31 8.97 17.75
N LYS A 118 -5.30 9.77 17.29
CA LYS A 118 -5.12 10.90 16.40
C LYS A 118 -4.74 10.49 14.97
N LEU A 119 -3.86 11.24 14.32
CA LEU A 119 -3.54 11.09 12.90
C LEU A 119 -2.70 9.83 12.65
N ASN A 120 -3.13 9.05 11.65
CA ASN A 120 -2.44 7.89 11.12
C ASN A 120 -2.15 8.12 9.64
N SER A 121 -0.86 8.20 9.29
CA SER A 121 -0.41 8.25 7.90
C SER A 121 -0.22 6.83 7.38
N ILE A 122 -1.02 6.41 6.40
CA ILE A 122 -1.03 5.04 5.88
C ILE A 122 -0.62 5.05 4.41
N TYR A 123 0.40 4.27 4.08
CA TYR A 123 0.88 4.06 2.71
C TYR A 123 1.48 2.65 2.58
N ALA A 124 1.80 2.24 1.36
CA ALA A 124 2.35 0.91 1.12
C ALA A 124 3.39 0.91 -0.02
N THR A 125 4.26 -0.09 0.00
CA THR A 125 5.22 -0.40 -1.07
C THR A 125 5.08 -1.86 -1.49
N SER A 126 5.52 -2.17 -2.71
CA SER A 126 5.58 -3.54 -3.23
C SER A 126 7.02 -3.90 -3.54
N THR A 127 7.45 -5.10 -3.16
CA THR A 127 8.77 -5.65 -3.48
C THR A 127 8.61 -6.88 -4.38
N ASP A 128 9.26 -6.90 -5.53
CA ASP A 128 9.21 -8.05 -6.44
C ASP A 128 10.06 -9.23 -5.92
N GLU A 129 10.06 -10.36 -6.64
CA GLU A 129 10.82 -11.56 -6.25
C GLU A 129 12.35 -11.39 -6.37
N ARG A 130 12.80 -10.36 -7.08
CA ARG A 130 14.21 -10.01 -7.29
C ARG A 130 14.70 -8.98 -6.26
N GLY A 131 13.80 -8.47 -5.42
CA GLY A 131 14.10 -7.51 -4.37
C GLY A 131 13.98 -6.05 -4.79
N ASN A 132 13.47 -5.74 -5.98
CA ASN A 132 13.22 -4.35 -6.38
C ASN A 132 11.97 -3.83 -5.69
N GLU A 133 12.06 -2.63 -5.10
CA GLU A 133 10.97 -2.01 -4.35
C GLU A 133 10.35 -0.85 -5.16
N SER A 134 9.02 -0.79 -5.18
CA SER A 134 8.27 0.30 -5.79
C SER A 134 8.47 1.61 -5.05
N GLY A 135 8.05 2.72 -5.65
CA GLY A 135 7.76 3.95 -4.90
C GLY A 135 6.56 3.75 -3.94
N ASP A 136 6.32 4.77 -3.11
CA ASP A 136 5.18 4.78 -2.19
C ASP A 136 3.86 4.85 -2.96
N SER A 137 2.84 4.18 -2.40
CA SER A 137 1.45 4.44 -2.77
C SER A 137 1.03 5.86 -2.39
N ARG A 138 -0.18 6.25 -2.81
CA ARG A 138 -0.84 7.42 -2.23
C ARG A 138 -0.97 7.26 -0.71
N THR A 139 -0.58 8.28 0.04
CA THR A 139 -0.75 8.33 1.49
C THR A 139 -2.17 8.72 1.86
N SER A 140 -2.81 7.91 2.69
CA SER A 140 -4.12 8.20 3.31
C SER A 140 -3.94 8.63 4.76
N ILE A 141 -4.57 9.74 5.14
CA ILE A 141 -4.57 10.22 6.52
C ILE A 141 -5.89 9.85 7.18
N VAL A 142 -5.83 9.06 8.25
CA VAL A 142 -6.99 8.65 9.06
C VAL A 142 -6.84 9.19 10.47
N ASN A 143 -7.77 10.02 10.92
CA ASN A 143 -7.79 10.53 12.29
C ASN A 143 -8.65 9.61 13.17
N TYR A 144 -8.01 8.87 14.07
CA TYR A 144 -8.70 8.03 15.05
C TYR A 144 -9.05 8.84 16.28
N ILE A 145 -10.36 8.98 16.54
CA ILE A 145 -10.92 9.69 17.70
C ILE A 145 -11.72 8.68 18.52
N ALA A 146 -11.15 8.20 19.63
CA ALA A 146 -11.77 7.15 20.43
C ALA A 146 -12.77 7.63 21.47
N GLN A 147 -12.63 8.87 21.92
CA GLN A 147 -13.44 9.43 23.01
C GLN A 147 -14.48 10.38 22.45
N PRO A 148 -15.71 10.36 23.00
CA PRO A 148 -16.74 11.31 22.62
C PRO A 148 -16.37 12.72 23.07
N PRO A 149 -16.94 13.75 22.41
CA PRO A 149 -16.61 15.13 22.72
C PRO A 149 -17.08 15.52 24.13
N SER A 150 -16.38 16.43 24.81
CA SER A 150 -16.89 17.00 26.06
C SER A 150 -18.16 17.83 25.81
N LEU A 151 -19.04 17.86 26.81
CA LEU A 151 -20.26 18.65 26.76
C LEU A 151 -20.59 19.22 28.14
N GLU A 152 -20.73 20.54 28.20
CA GLU A 152 -21.12 21.29 29.39
C GLU A 152 -22.27 22.23 29.03
N ILE A 153 -23.32 22.25 29.85
CA ILE A 153 -24.39 23.25 29.77
C ILE A 153 -24.11 24.28 30.86
N THR A 154 -23.83 25.52 30.48
CA THR A 154 -23.54 26.61 31.42
C THR A 154 -24.79 27.40 31.78
N ARG A 155 -25.75 27.50 30.84
CA ARG A 155 -27.06 28.08 31.07
C ARG A 155 -28.15 27.35 30.25
N PRO A 156 -29.34 27.10 30.80
CA PRO A 156 -29.75 27.29 32.20
C PRO A 156 -29.14 26.25 33.14
N GLN A 157 -29.33 26.46 34.44
CA GLN A 157 -29.03 25.43 35.45
C GLN A 157 -30.18 24.40 35.49
N ASP A 158 -29.87 23.15 35.85
CA ASP A 158 -30.90 22.13 36.03
C ASP A 158 -31.90 22.55 37.13
N LYS A 159 -33.19 22.35 36.85
CA LYS A 159 -34.35 22.73 37.69
C LYS A 159 -34.52 24.23 37.91
N GLN A 160 -33.92 25.07 37.07
CA GLN A 160 -34.17 26.51 37.10
C GLN A 160 -35.62 26.82 36.70
N THR A 161 -36.22 27.84 37.33
CA THR A 161 -37.57 28.32 37.02
C THR A 161 -37.52 29.69 36.33
N PHE A 162 -38.37 29.87 35.33
CA PHE A 162 -38.57 31.10 34.55
C PHE A 162 -40.00 31.61 34.74
N TYR A 163 -40.20 32.93 34.74
CA TYR A 163 -41.48 33.57 35.06
C TYR A 163 -41.85 34.69 34.07
N GLY A 164 -43.14 35.03 34.00
CA GLY A 164 -43.61 36.19 33.23
C GLY A 164 -43.34 36.04 31.73
N ASP A 165 -42.69 37.03 31.12
CA ASP A 165 -42.42 37.02 29.68
C ASP A 165 -41.16 36.22 29.26
N ASP A 166 -40.45 35.58 30.22
CA ASP A 166 -39.18 34.84 29.99
C ASP A 166 -39.37 33.45 29.33
N LYS A 167 -40.24 33.35 28.32
CA LYS A 167 -40.46 32.10 27.56
C LYS A 167 -39.35 31.79 26.56
N ASP A 168 -38.60 32.81 26.12
CA ASP A 168 -37.51 32.66 25.16
C ASP A 168 -36.20 32.34 25.89
N LEU A 169 -35.88 31.06 26.00
CA LEU A 169 -34.71 30.59 26.72
C LEU A 169 -33.51 30.44 25.78
N ARG A 170 -32.41 31.11 26.11
CA ARG A 170 -31.10 30.90 25.49
C ARG A 170 -30.29 29.85 26.27
N VAL A 171 -30.15 28.67 25.67
CA VAL A 171 -29.30 27.57 26.13
C VAL A 171 -27.87 27.83 25.68
N GLU A 172 -26.92 27.82 26.60
CA GLU A 172 -25.49 28.08 26.38
C GLU A 172 -24.66 26.98 27.03
N GLY A 173 -23.48 26.75 26.47
CA GLY A 173 -22.58 25.76 26.99
C GLY A 173 -21.25 25.73 26.27
N LYS A 174 -20.47 24.69 26.55
CA LYS A 174 -19.13 24.49 26.00
C LYS A 174 -18.90 23.04 25.58
N THR A 175 -18.15 22.86 24.51
CA THR A 175 -17.61 21.59 24.03
C THR A 175 -16.11 21.73 23.73
N ASP A 176 -15.48 20.68 23.20
CA ASP A 176 -14.02 20.61 23.01
C ASP A 176 -13.50 21.67 22.04
N ASN A 177 -14.15 21.83 20.89
CA ASN A 177 -13.74 22.72 19.81
C ASN A 177 -14.92 22.99 18.85
N SER A 178 -14.67 23.79 17.80
CA SER A 178 -15.68 24.18 16.80
C SER A 178 -16.05 23.10 15.78
N ASP A 179 -15.31 21.99 15.71
CA ASP A 179 -15.60 20.89 14.77
C ASP A 179 -16.71 19.95 15.30
N VAL A 180 -17.10 20.12 16.56
CA VAL A 180 -18.19 19.38 17.19
C VAL A 180 -19.54 19.98 16.79
N SER A 181 -20.44 19.14 16.28
CA SER A 181 -21.84 19.49 16.04
C SER A 181 -22.64 19.43 17.33
N ILE A 182 -23.33 20.52 17.69
CA ILE A 182 -24.22 20.58 18.85
C ILE A 182 -25.68 20.67 18.39
N LYS A 183 -26.56 19.87 18.99
CA LYS A 183 -28.03 19.99 18.86
C LYS A 183 -28.66 20.23 20.22
N VAL A 184 -29.62 21.15 20.30
CA VAL A 184 -30.47 21.40 21.47
C VAL A 184 -31.92 21.14 21.06
N ASN A 185 -32.57 20.14 21.65
CA ASN A 185 -33.90 19.65 21.26
C ASN A 185 -34.01 19.45 19.74
N ASP A 186 -33.08 18.68 19.18
CA ASP A 186 -32.92 18.37 17.74
C ASP A 186 -32.59 19.55 16.81
N ARG A 187 -32.47 20.78 17.33
CA ARG A 187 -32.09 21.96 16.55
C ARG A 187 -30.59 22.21 16.64
N ILE A 188 -29.94 22.41 15.49
CA ILE A 188 -28.50 22.70 15.42
C ILE A 188 -28.21 24.03 16.12
N ALA A 189 -27.22 24.02 17.03
CA ALA A 189 -26.70 25.20 17.70
C ALA A 189 -25.46 25.73 16.96
N ILE A 190 -25.22 27.04 17.07
CA ILE A 190 -23.99 27.66 16.55
C ILE A 190 -22.88 27.41 17.55
N VAL A 191 -21.74 26.88 17.09
CA VAL A 191 -20.53 26.65 17.89
C VAL A 191 -19.45 27.62 17.45
N ALA A 192 -18.95 28.44 18.37
CA ALA A 192 -17.87 29.38 18.12
C ALA A 192 -16.50 28.67 18.11
N GLY A 193 -15.46 29.33 17.59
CA GLY A 193 -14.10 28.78 17.47
C GLY A 193 -13.48 28.27 18.78
N ASN A 194 -13.96 28.75 19.93
CA ASN A 194 -13.52 28.34 21.27
C ASN A 194 -14.39 27.23 21.89
N GLY A 195 -15.29 26.60 21.13
CA GLY A 195 -16.19 25.55 21.58
C GLY A 195 -17.40 26.05 22.38
N VAL A 196 -17.61 27.36 22.52
CA VAL A 196 -18.82 27.91 23.14
C VAL A 196 -19.98 27.77 22.15
N TYR A 197 -21.09 27.21 22.60
CA TYR A 197 -22.29 27.09 21.79
C TYR A 197 -23.47 27.84 22.40
N SER A 198 -24.42 28.20 21.54
CA SER A 198 -25.69 28.77 21.99
C SER A 198 -26.85 28.39 21.08
N GLN A 199 -28.02 28.20 21.67
CA GLN A 199 -29.28 28.00 20.94
C GLN A 199 -30.46 28.58 21.70
N ASN A 200 -31.38 29.22 20.97
CA ASN A 200 -32.63 29.71 21.55
C ASN A 200 -33.73 28.65 21.40
N ILE A 201 -34.49 28.43 22.48
CA ILE A 201 -35.68 27.58 22.51
C ILE A 201 -36.85 28.35 23.13
N ILE A 202 -38.06 27.93 22.82
CA ILE A 202 -39.29 28.51 23.42
C ILE A 202 -39.80 27.52 24.45
N LEU A 203 -40.00 27.98 25.68
CA LEU A 203 -40.55 27.18 26.77
C LEU A 203 -42.08 27.07 26.63
N SER A 204 -42.60 25.90 26.95
CA SER A 204 -44.03 25.65 27.19
C SER A 204 -44.35 25.88 28.66
N GLU A 205 -45.60 26.22 28.99
CA GLU A 205 -46.04 26.28 30.39
C GLU A 205 -45.77 24.94 31.11
N GLY A 206 -45.25 25.02 32.33
CA GLY A 206 -44.90 23.87 33.15
C GLY A 206 -43.45 23.39 32.94
N GLU A 207 -43.25 22.08 33.05
CA GLU A 207 -41.92 21.46 32.97
C GLU A 207 -41.46 21.30 31.52
N ASN A 208 -40.23 21.71 31.23
CA ASN A 208 -39.59 21.64 29.92
C ASN A 208 -38.30 20.82 30.00
N SER A 209 -38.26 19.73 29.24
CA SER A 209 -37.05 18.93 29.07
C SER A 209 -36.18 19.53 27.97
N ILE A 210 -34.89 19.75 28.27
CA ILE A 210 -33.88 20.21 27.33
C ILE A 210 -32.83 19.12 27.16
N THR A 211 -32.73 18.58 25.96
CA THR A 211 -31.70 17.60 25.58
C THR A 211 -30.66 18.29 24.70
N VAL A 212 -29.40 18.19 25.09
CA VAL A 212 -28.25 18.68 24.33
C VAL A 212 -27.39 17.50 23.91
N VAL A 213 -27.10 17.39 22.61
CA VAL A 213 -26.28 16.32 22.03
C VAL A 213 -25.09 16.95 21.32
N ALA A 214 -23.89 16.52 21.69
CA ALA A 214 -22.63 16.82 21.01
C ALA A 214 -22.21 15.63 20.14
N THR A 215 -21.74 15.89 18.93
CA THR A 215 -21.27 14.87 17.98
C THR A 215 -19.98 15.32 17.31
N ASP A 216 -18.92 14.52 17.39
CA ASP A 216 -17.65 14.82 16.74
C ASP A 216 -17.60 14.35 15.26
N LEU A 217 -16.46 14.58 14.60
CA LEU A 217 -16.23 14.17 13.20
C LEU A 217 -16.16 12.65 13.00
N ALA A 218 -15.83 11.89 14.06
CA ALA A 218 -15.80 10.43 14.06
C ALA A 218 -17.16 9.80 14.44
N GLN A 219 -18.21 10.62 14.61
CA GLN A 219 -19.55 10.23 15.02
C GLN A 219 -19.64 9.68 16.45
N ASN A 220 -18.71 10.06 17.33
CA ASN A 220 -18.89 9.85 18.77
C ASN A 220 -19.82 10.91 19.34
N THR A 221 -20.66 10.52 20.31
CA THR A 221 -21.71 11.37 20.85
C THR A 221 -21.67 11.47 22.37
N THR A 222 -21.93 12.67 22.89
CA THR A 222 -22.22 12.92 24.31
C THR A 222 -23.57 13.60 24.43
N GLU A 223 -24.43 13.08 25.31
CA GLU A 223 -25.76 13.65 25.56
C GLU A 223 -25.86 14.16 27.00
N LYS A 224 -26.49 15.32 27.19
CA LYS A 224 -26.91 15.84 28.49
C LYS A 224 -28.36 16.27 28.46
N LYS A 225 -29.06 16.03 29.56
CA LYS A 225 -30.46 16.39 29.74
C LYS A 225 -30.61 17.20 31.01
N ILE A 226 -31.33 18.32 30.92
CA ILE A 226 -31.74 19.13 32.07
C ILE A 226 -33.24 19.41 31.98
N SER A 227 -33.86 19.70 33.12
CA SER A 227 -35.26 20.11 33.19
C SER A 227 -35.35 21.55 33.70
N VAL A 228 -36.25 22.36 33.15
CA VAL A 228 -36.55 23.71 33.64
C VAL A 228 -38.06 23.90 33.72
N THR A 229 -38.52 24.80 34.59
CA THR A 229 -39.96 25.08 34.74
C THR A 229 -40.25 26.49 34.26
N TYR A 230 -41.35 26.68 33.52
CA TYR A 230 -41.83 27.99 33.12
C TYR A 230 -43.24 28.23 33.65
N SER A 231 -43.43 29.36 34.31
CA SER A 231 -44.72 29.81 34.83
C SER A 231 -45.02 31.22 34.27
N PRO A 232 -46.00 31.38 33.37
CA PRO A 232 -46.41 32.67 32.83
C PRO A 232 -46.77 33.69 33.92
#